data_AF-A0A973DJY4-F1
#
_entry.id   AF-A0A973DJY4-F1
#
_cell.length_a   1.000
_cell.length_b   1.000
_cell.length_c   1.000
_cell.angle_alpha   90.00
_cell.angle_beta   90.00
_cell.angle_gamma   90.00
#
_symmetry.space_group_name_H-M   'P 1'
#
loop_
_entity.id
_entity.type
_entity.pdbx_description
1 polymer ?
#
loop_
_entity_poly.entity_id
_entity_poly.type
_entity_poly.pdbx_seq_one_letter_code
_entity_poly.pdbx_strand_id
1 'polypeptide(L)' 'MAVKSKYTNKQVEDLITQLLTVLDNAEAKADLSLMVLGNAATTIINNNVAPSQRTQVALSFGNALKSSIKVELH' A
#
# COMPACT_ATOMS: atom_id res chain seq x y z
N MET A 1 -18.05 8.82 11.01
CA MET A 1 -18.65 7.48 10.80
C MET A 1 -17.54 6.45 10.90
N ALA A 2 -17.65 5.47 11.80
CA ALA A 2 -16.66 4.40 11.89
C ALA A 2 -16.80 3.48 10.67
N VAL A 3 -15.82 3.51 9.76
CA VAL A 3 -15.70 2.48 8.74
C VAL A 3 -15.42 1.18 9.48
N LYS A 4 -16.43 0.30 9.55
CA LYS A 4 -16.23 -1.04 10.09
C LYS A 4 -15.27 -1.75 9.13
N SER A 5 -14.00 -1.81 9.51
CA SER A 5 -12.98 -2.47 8.67
C SER A 5 -13.44 -3.89 8.36
N LYS A 6 -13.42 -4.26 7.08
CA LYS A 6 -13.75 -5.63 6.64
C LYS A 6 -12.73 -6.66 7.14
N TYR A 7 -11.58 -6.20 7.60
CA TYR A 7 -10.44 -7.01 8.06
C TYR A 7 -10.13 -6.71 9.52
N THR A 8 -9.62 -7.71 10.24
CA THR A 8 -9.14 -7.51 11.61
C THR A 8 -7.80 -6.75 11.58
N ASN A 9 -7.54 -5.94 12.61
CA ASN A 9 -6.26 -5.21 12.71
C ASN A 9 -5.08 -6.20 12.69
N LYS A 10 -5.18 -7.31 13.43
CA LYS A 10 -4.17 -8.36 13.45
C LYS A 10 -3.86 -8.93 12.07
N GLN A 11 -4.89 -9.23 11.27
CA GLN A 11 -4.68 -9.76 9.92
C GLN A 11 -3.92 -8.77 9.04
N VAL A 12 -4.21 -7.47 9.15
CA VAL A 12 -3.53 -6.42 8.39
C VAL A 12 -2.08 -6.27 8.85
N GLU A 13 -1.85 -6.21 10.15
CA GLU A 13 -0.51 -6.10 10.75
C GLU A 13 0.38 -7.29 10.38
N ASP A 14 -0.13 -8.52 10.52
CA ASP A 14 0.61 -9.74 10.19
C ASP A 14 1.05 -9.77 8.71
N LEU A 15 0.21 -9.26 7.79
CA LEU A 15 0.54 -9.15 6.36
C LEU A 15 1.58 -8.07 6.10
N ILE A 16 1.47 -6.91 6.75
CA ILE A 16 2.47 -5.83 6.63
C ILE A 16 3.83 -6.33 7.11
N THR A 17 3.90 -6.99 8.26
CA THR A 17 5.15 -7.54 8.81
C THR A 17 5.79 -8.53 7.85
N GLN A 18 5.02 -9.42 7.23
CA GLN A 18 5.55 -10.37 6.24
C GLN A 18 6.11 -9.66 5.01
N LEU A 19 5.43 -8.64 4.49
CA LEU A 19 5.92 -7.86 3.35
C LEU A 19 7.22 -7.12 3.68
N LEU A 20 7.30 -6.48 4.85
CA LEU A 20 8.52 -5.80 5.29
C LEU A 20 9.68 -6.78 5.48
N THR A 21 9.41 -7.95 6.06
CA THR A 21 10.42 -9.01 6.25
C THR A 21 11.02 -9.46 4.91
N VAL A 22 10.21 -9.58 3.85
CA VAL A 22 10.71 -9.93 2.51
C VAL A 22 11.64 -8.86 1.95
N LEU A 23 11.31 -7.58 2.15
CA LEU A 23 12.14 -6.46 1.70
C LEU A 23 13.45 -6.36 2.50
N ASP A 24 13.38 -6.56 3.81
CA ASP A 24 14.54 -6.55 4.72
C ASP A 24 15.50 -7.68 4.38
N ASN A 25 14.99 -8.90 4.17
CA ASN A 25 15.80 -10.07 3.78
C ASN A 25 16.46 -9.90 2.40
N ALA A 26 15.89 -9.07 1.53
CA ALA A 26 16.45 -8.73 0.23
C ALA A 26 17.46 -7.57 0.31
N GLU A 27 17.72 -7.03 1.50
CA GLU A 27 18.54 -5.82 1.73
C GLU A 27 18.10 -4.64 0.84
N ALA A 28 16.80 -4.57 0.55
CA ALA A 28 16.25 -3.60 -0.38
C ALA A 28 16.23 -2.19 0.24
N LYS A 29 17.05 -1.29 -0.32
CA LYS A 29 17.03 0.14 0.02
C LYS A 29 15.65 0.75 -0.21
N ALA A 30 15.41 1.91 0.41
CA ALA A 30 14.12 2.58 0.38
C ALA A 30 13.58 2.82 -1.04
N ASP A 31 14.44 3.21 -1.99
CA ASP A 31 14.08 3.43 -3.39
C ASP A 31 13.61 2.15 -4.08
N LEU A 32 14.35 1.04 -3.94
CA LEU A 32 13.97 -0.27 -4.49
C LEU A 32 12.69 -0.80 -3.85
N SER A 33 12.58 -0.70 -2.53
CA SER A 33 11.40 -1.11 -1.77
C SER A 33 10.15 -0.37 -2.23
N LEU A 34 10.22 0.95 -2.37
CA LEU A 34 9.10 1.77 -2.87
C LEU A 34 8.75 1.45 -4.33
N MET A 35 9.75 1.24 -5.20
CA MET A 35 9.52 0.85 -6.59
C MET A 35 8.77 -0.48 -6.70
N VAL A 36 9.22 -1.50 -5.96
CA VAL A 36 8.59 -2.84 -6.00
C VAL A 36 7.18 -2.81 -5.41
N LEU A 37 6.97 -2.12 -4.28
CA LEU A 37 5.64 -1.95 -3.69
C LEU A 37 4.69 -1.19 -4.62
N GLY A 38 5.18 -0.17 -5.32
CA GLY A 38 4.44 0.53 -6.37
C GLY A 38 4.02 -0.41 -7.50
N ASN A 39 4.96 -1.20 -8.04
CA ASN A 39 4.69 -2.18 -9.10
C ASN A 39 3.70 -3.27 -8.66
N ALA A 40 3.79 -3.73 -7.41
CA ALA A 40 2.86 -4.68 -6.83
C ALA A 40 1.43 -4.08 -6.75
N ALA A 41 1.29 -2.84 -6.27
CA ALA A 41 0.02 -2.14 -6.24
C ALA A 41 -0.55 -1.94 -7.66
N THR A 42 0.28 -1.54 -8.63
CA THR A 42 -0.11 -1.40 -10.04
C THR A 42 -0.60 -2.74 -10.63
N THR A 43 0.07 -3.84 -10.31
CA THR A 43 -0.33 -5.19 -10.76
C THR A 43 -1.70 -5.57 -10.21
N ILE A 44 -1.95 -5.33 -8.92
CA ILE A 44 -3.25 -5.59 -8.29
C ILE A 44 -4.34 -4.74 -8.96
N ILE A 45 -4.10 -3.45 -9.19
CA ILE A 45 -5.09 -2.56 -9.83
C ILE A 45 -5.39 -3.04 -11.26
N ASN A 46 -4.38 -3.41 -12.03
CA ASN A 46 -4.60 -3.87 -13.39
C ASN A 46 -5.36 -5.20 -13.45
N ASN A 47 -5.10 -6.12 -12.53
CA ASN A 47 -5.66 -7.48 -12.57
C ASN A 47 -7.00 -7.61 -11.86
N ASN A 48 -7.23 -6.83 -10.80
CA ASN A 48 -8.37 -7.02 -9.89
C ASN A 48 -9.39 -5.87 -9.94
N VAL A 49 -9.14 -4.82 -10.72
CA VAL A 49 -10.05 -3.67 -10.87
C VAL A 49 -10.49 -3.51 -12.31
N ALA A 50 -11.79 -3.28 -12.52
CA ALA A 50 -12.37 -3.04 -13.84
C ALA A 50 -11.65 -1.86 -14.54
N PRO A 51 -11.36 -1.95 -15.86
CA PRO A 51 -10.58 -0.93 -16.57
C PRO A 51 -11.08 0.51 -16.36
N SER A 52 -12.39 0.71 -16.33
CA SER A 52 -13.03 2.01 -16.12
C SER A 52 -12.80 2.62 -14.74
N GLN A 53 -12.40 1.83 -13.74
CA GLN A 53 -12.23 2.26 -12.35
C GLN A 53 -10.76 2.41 -11.93
N ARG A 54 -9.81 1.87 -12.71
CA ARG A 54 -8.38 1.79 -12.32
C ARG A 54 -7.79 3.14 -11.95
N THR A 55 -8.02 4.18 -12.77
CA THR A 55 -7.51 5.53 -12.51
C THR A 55 -8.07 6.10 -11.21
N GLN A 56 -9.37 5.94 -10.97
CA GLN A 56 -10.01 6.44 -9.76
C GLN A 56 -9.50 5.72 -8.51
N VAL A 57 -9.29 4.39 -8.59
CA VAL A 57 -8.73 3.59 -7.50
C VAL A 57 -7.28 3.98 -7.22
N ALA A 58 -6.45 4.13 -8.25
CA ALA A 58 -5.07 4.57 -8.12
C ALA A 58 -4.96 5.96 -7.47
N LEU A 59 -5.79 6.92 -7.87
CA LEU A 59 -5.87 8.25 -7.26
C LEU A 59 -6.25 8.18 -5.79
N SER A 60 -7.28 7.39 -5.46
CA SER A 60 -7.74 7.24 -4.08
C SER A 60 -6.67 6.60 -3.19
N PHE A 61 -5.97 5.57 -3.70
CA PHE A 61 -4.85 4.92 -3.02
C PHE A 61 -3.69 5.90 -2.77
N GLY A 62 -3.28 6.66 -3.79
CA GLY A 62 -2.21 7.66 -3.65
C GLY A 62 -2.56 8.78 -2.66
N ASN A 63 -3.81 9.25 -2.65
CA ASN A 63 -4.28 10.25 -1.69
C ASN A 63 -4.29 9.71 -0.25
N ALA A 64 -4.69 8.44 -0.05
CA ALA A 64 -4.63 7.80 1.25
C ALA A 64 -3.19 7.64 1.75
N LEU A 65 -2.26 7.25 0.88
CA LEU A 65 -0.83 7.21 1.19
C LEU A 65 -0.31 8.57 1.61
N LYS A 66 -0.57 9.62 0.80
CA LYS A 66 -0.15 10.99 1.10
C LYS A 66 -0.70 11.48 2.45
N SER A 67 -1.96 11.16 2.76
CA SER A 67 -2.60 11.55 4.03
C SER A 67 -2.08 10.80 5.25
N SER A 68 -1.46 9.63 5.03
CA SER A 68 -0.92 8.78 6.10
C SER A 68 0.50 9.17 6.51
N ILE A 69 1.21 9.92 5.67
CA ILE A 69 2.54 10.43 5.99
C ILE A 69 2.38 11.63 6.92
N LYS A 70 2.82 11.49 8.18
CA LYS A 70 2.91 12.61 9.11
C LYS A 70 4.05 13.52 8.65
N VAL A 71 3.72 14.73 8.25
CA VAL A 71 4.72 15.80 8.12
C VAL A 71 4.89 16.39 9.51
N GLU A 72 5.93 15.98 10.24
CA GLU A 72 6.38 16.78 11.39
C GLU A 72 7.05 18.03 10.83
N LEU A 73 6.31 19.15 10.83
CA LEU A 73 6.90 20.48 10.70
C LEU A 73 7.53 20.79 12.08
N HIS A 74 8.84 20.65 12.18
CA HIS A 74 9.64 21.29 13.24
C HIS A 74 10.04 22.69 12.78
#